data_AF-A0A5C0DPF2-F1
#
_entry.id   AF-A0A5C0DPF2-F1
#
_cell.length_a   1.000
_cell.length_b   1.000
_cell.length_c   1.000
_cell.angle_alpha   90.00
_cell.angle_beta   90.00
_cell.angle_gamma   90.00
#
_symmetry.space_group_name_H-M   'P 1'
#
loop_
_entity.id
_entity.type
_entity.pdbx_description
1 polymer ?
#
loop_
_entity_poly.entity_id
_entity_poly.type
_entity_poly.pdbx_seq_one_letter_code
_entity_poly.pdbx_strand_id
1 'polypeptide(L)'
;MAQFSESADVPDMGRRQFMNLLTFGTVTGVALGALYPVVSYFIPPASGGAGGGTVAKNELGNDVSVSQFLDSHNVGGRSLVQGLKGDPTYIVVESKEAIADYGINAICTHLGCVVPWNVAENKFKCPCHGSQYDATGKVIRGPAPKSLPLAHAKVADDKILLTPWTETDFRTGDAAWWA
;
A
#
# COMPACT_ATOMS: atom_id res chain seq x y z
N MET A 1 25.90 -39.40 27.66
CA MET A 1 26.40 -40.08 28.87
C MET A 1 25.21 -40.32 29.79
N ALA A 2 24.71 -41.56 29.85
CA ALA A 2 23.67 -41.93 30.80
C ALA A 2 24.35 -42.23 32.13
N GLN A 3 24.22 -41.33 33.10
CA GLN A 3 24.71 -41.53 34.46
C GLN A 3 23.63 -42.33 35.21
N PHE A 4 23.92 -43.61 35.48
CA PHE A 4 23.00 -44.48 36.23
C PHE A 4 22.88 -44.01 37.68
N SER A 5 21.66 -43.96 38.21
CA SER A 5 21.41 -43.68 39.63
C SER A 5 21.91 -44.86 40.47
N GLU A 6 22.63 -44.59 41.56
CA GLU A 6 23.13 -45.63 42.50
C GLU A 6 22.01 -46.24 43.36
N SER A 7 20.85 -45.58 43.48
CA SER A 7 19.69 -46.09 44.22
C SER A 7 18.42 -46.11 43.37
N ALA A 8 17.62 -47.18 43.50
CA ALA A 8 16.45 -47.43 42.67
C ALA A 8 15.29 -46.43 42.90
N ASP A 9 15.34 -45.69 44.00
CA ASP A 9 14.36 -44.70 44.44
C ASP A 9 14.71 -43.26 44.03
N VAL A 10 15.93 -43.00 43.53
CA VAL A 10 16.36 -41.66 43.11
C VAL A 10 16.33 -41.56 41.57
N PRO A 11 15.68 -40.52 41.00
CA PRO A 11 15.63 -40.35 39.55
C PRO A 11 17.01 -39.99 38.99
N ASP A 12 17.41 -40.70 37.94
CA ASP A 12 18.61 -40.42 37.13
C ASP A 12 18.51 -39.09 36.36
N MET A 13 19.61 -38.68 35.74
CA MET A 13 19.67 -37.41 35.00
C MET A 13 18.75 -37.38 33.77
N GLY A 14 18.51 -38.50 33.11
CA GLY A 14 17.60 -38.57 31.96
C GLY A 14 16.15 -38.30 32.38
N ARG A 15 15.71 -38.89 33.49
CA ARG A 15 14.37 -38.64 34.08
C ARG A 15 14.22 -37.20 34.53
N ARG A 16 15.24 -36.61 35.14
CA ARG A 16 15.23 -35.18 35.54
C ARG A 16 15.15 -34.25 34.33
N GLN A 17 15.94 -34.51 33.29
CA GLN A 17 15.91 -33.72 32.04
C GLN A 17 14.56 -33.84 31.33
N PHE A 18 13.98 -35.04 31.29
CA PHE A 18 12.65 -35.27 30.73
C PHE A 18 11.56 -34.50 31.51
N MET A 19 11.60 -34.55 32.85
CA MET A 19 10.65 -33.78 33.67
C MET A 19 10.84 -32.26 33.57
N ASN A 20 12.08 -31.79 33.44
CA ASN A 20 12.37 -30.37 33.17
C ASN A 20 11.81 -29.93 31.82
N LEU A 21 11.96 -30.76 30.77
CA LEU A 21 11.39 -30.48 29.46
C LEU A 21 9.87 -30.33 29.52
N LEU A 22 9.16 -31.23 30.21
CA LEU A 22 7.72 -31.11 30.40
C LEU A 22 7.34 -29.84 31.18
N THR A 23 8.04 -29.59 32.29
CA THR A 23 7.76 -28.44 33.18
C THR A 23 7.98 -27.11 32.45
N PHE A 24 9.18 -26.90 31.89
CA PHE A 24 9.50 -25.68 31.15
C PHE A 24 8.74 -25.60 29.83
N GLY A 25 8.42 -26.72 29.19
CA GLY A 25 7.57 -26.77 28.02
C GLY A 25 6.16 -26.21 28.31
N THR A 26 5.54 -26.64 29.42
CA THR A 26 4.23 -26.11 29.84
C THR A 26 4.30 -24.63 30.23
N VAL A 27 5.31 -24.22 31.01
CA VAL A 27 5.51 -22.81 31.37
C VAL A 27 5.71 -21.94 30.13
N THR A 28 6.51 -22.40 29.17
CA THR A 28 6.73 -21.72 27.88
C THR A 28 5.43 -21.63 27.10
N GLY A 29 4.62 -22.70 27.05
CA GLY A 29 3.31 -22.69 26.40
C GLY A 29 2.36 -21.64 26.99
N VAL A 30 2.30 -21.52 28.32
CA VAL A 30 1.50 -20.48 28.99
C VAL A 30 2.03 -19.08 28.67
N ALA A 31 3.36 -18.90 28.72
CA ALA A 31 3.99 -17.61 28.39
C ALA A 31 3.72 -17.20 26.94
N LEU A 32 3.82 -18.12 25.98
CA LEU A 32 3.51 -17.87 24.58
C LEU A 32 2.03 -17.57 24.37
N GLY A 33 1.14 -18.30 25.04
CA GLY A 33 -0.30 -18.05 25.00
C GLY A 33 -0.68 -16.67 25.54
N ALA A 34 -0.01 -16.20 26.59
CA ALA A 34 -0.20 -14.86 27.14
C ALA A 34 0.46 -13.77 26.28
N LEU A 35 1.61 -14.06 25.65
CA LEU A 35 2.36 -13.10 24.84
C LEU A 35 1.75 -12.90 23.45
N TYR A 36 1.15 -13.93 22.85
CA TYR A 36 0.53 -13.85 21.53
C TYR A 36 -0.47 -12.70 21.39
N PRO A 37 -1.51 -12.53 22.25
CA PRO A 37 -2.45 -11.42 22.11
C PRO A 37 -1.78 -10.06 22.32
N VAL A 38 -0.72 -9.97 23.14
CA VAL A 38 0.05 -8.72 23.32
C VAL A 38 0.78 -8.36 22.04
N VAL A 39 1.44 -9.32 21.38
CA VAL A 39 2.10 -9.09 20.10
C VAL A 39 1.09 -8.76 19.01
N SER A 40 -0.01 -9.51 18.93
CA SER A 40 -1.08 -9.26 17.96
C SER A 40 -1.78 -7.91 18.17
N TYR A 41 -1.84 -7.41 19.40
CA TYR A 41 -2.40 -6.09 19.70
C TYR A 41 -1.60 -4.95 19.06
N PHE A 42 -0.28 -5.09 18.90
CA PHE A 42 0.56 -4.09 18.23
C PHE A 42 0.55 -4.19 16.70
N ILE A 43 -0.05 -5.25 16.13
CA ILE A 43 -0.23 -5.38 14.68
C ILE A 43 -1.48 -4.58 14.30
N PRO A 44 -1.37 -3.52 13.47
CA PRO A 44 -2.53 -2.74 13.07
C PRO A 44 -3.58 -3.62 12.38
N PRO A 45 -4.88 -3.48 12.72
CA PRO A 45 -5.94 -4.21 12.02
C PRO A 45 -5.99 -3.75 10.56
N ALA A 46 -6.24 -4.69 9.64
CA ALA A 46 -6.43 -4.36 8.25
C ALA A 46 -7.67 -3.44 8.09
N SER A 47 -7.52 -2.35 7.34
CA SER A 47 -8.67 -1.56 6.89
C SER A 47 -9.53 -2.43 5.99
N GLY A 48 -10.79 -2.68 6.36
CA GLY A 48 -11.69 -3.55 5.62
C GLY A 48 -11.72 -3.21 4.12
N GLY A 49 -11.26 -4.15 3.29
CA GLY A 49 -11.32 -4.02 1.84
C GLY A 49 -12.64 -4.57 1.32
N ALA A 50 -13.60 -3.70 1.02
CA ALA A 50 -14.72 -4.09 0.17
C ALA A 50 -14.14 -4.29 -1.24
N GLY A 51 -14.11 -5.52 -1.73
CA GLY A 51 -13.48 -5.92 -3.02
C GLY A 51 -13.94 -5.16 -4.28
N GLY A 52 -14.74 -4.11 -4.15
CA GLY A 52 -15.11 -3.17 -5.21
C GLY A 52 -14.15 -1.98 -5.38
N GLY A 53 -13.19 -1.74 -4.48
CA GLY A 53 -12.28 -0.59 -4.57
C GLY A 53 -12.56 0.50 -3.54
N THR A 54 -11.68 1.49 -3.46
CA THR A 54 -11.78 2.61 -2.51
C THR A 54 -12.37 3.83 -3.21
N VAL A 55 -13.39 4.44 -2.60
CA VAL A 55 -13.94 5.71 -3.09
C VAL A 55 -12.92 6.82 -2.88
N ALA A 56 -12.62 7.59 -3.93
CA ALA A 56 -11.73 8.71 -3.85
C ALA A 56 -12.34 9.84 -3.00
N LYS A 57 -11.51 10.45 -2.15
CA LYS A 57 -11.92 11.54 -1.26
C LYS A 57 -11.17 12.83 -1.59
N ASN A 58 -11.78 13.98 -1.31
CA ASN A 58 -11.13 15.27 -1.42
C ASN A 58 -10.28 15.58 -0.17
N GLU A 59 -9.63 16.75 -0.16
CA GLU A 59 -8.79 17.23 0.94
C GLU A 59 -9.52 17.28 2.30
N LEU A 60 -10.84 17.47 2.27
CA LEU A 60 -11.69 17.52 3.47
C LEU A 60 -12.17 16.12 3.92
N GLY A 61 -11.81 15.06 3.20
CA GLY A 61 -12.24 13.68 3.48
C GLY A 61 -13.65 13.33 2.97
N ASN A 62 -14.29 14.24 2.24
CA ASN A 62 -15.59 14.02 1.60
C ASN A 62 -15.41 13.24 0.29
N ASP A 63 -16.40 12.43 -0.06
CA ASP A 63 -16.38 11.67 -1.30
C ASP A 63 -16.42 12.61 -2.52
N VAL A 64 -15.61 12.32 -3.54
CA VAL A 64 -15.55 13.13 -4.76
C VAL A 64 -16.69 12.74 -5.70
N SER A 65 -17.61 13.68 -5.94
CA SER A 65 -18.64 13.58 -6.98
C SER A 65 -18.04 13.90 -8.35
N VAL A 66 -18.29 13.04 -9.35
CA VAL A 66 -17.73 13.20 -10.70
C VAL A 66 -18.29 14.43 -11.39
N SER A 67 -19.59 14.66 -11.27
CA SER A 67 -20.24 15.86 -11.82
C SER A 67 -19.59 17.15 -11.29
N GLN A 68 -19.46 17.27 -9.97
CA GLN A 68 -18.81 18.43 -9.33
C GLN A 68 -17.32 18.54 -9.69
N PHE A 69 -16.64 17.41 -9.84
CA PHE A 69 -15.24 17.37 -10.20
C PHE A 69 -15.02 17.87 -11.64
N LEU A 70 -15.84 17.44 -12.60
CA LEU A 70 -15.76 17.88 -13.99
C LEU A 70 -16.16 19.36 -14.17
N ASP A 71 -17.09 19.87 -13.38
CA ASP A 71 -17.47 21.30 -13.41
C ASP A 71 -16.37 22.23 -12.91
N SER A 72 -15.55 21.75 -11.96
CA SER A 72 -14.49 22.53 -11.32
C SER A 72 -13.11 22.38 -11.99
N HIS A 73 -12.95 21.40 -12.90
CA HIS A 73 -11.65 21.08 -13.50
C HIS A 73 -11.70 21.11 -15.03
N ASN A 74 -10.70 21.79 -15.61
CA ASN A 74 -10.56 21.87 -17.06
C ASN A 74 -10.03 20.55 -17.65
N VAL A 75 -10.34 20.33 -18.93
CA VAL A 75 -9.82 19.22 -19.73
C VAL A 75 -8.28 19.26 -19.77
N GLY A 76 -7.65 18.09 -19.59
CA GLY A 76 -6.21 17.95 -19.45
C GLY A 76 -5.68 18.31 -18.05
N GLY A 77 -6.57 18.78 -17.16
CA GLY A 77 -6.30 19.03 -15.76
C GLY A 77 -5.96 17.74 -15.02
N ARG A 78 -5.09 17.89 -14.02
CA ARG A 78 -4.66 16.81 -13.12
C ARG A 78 -4.80 17.31 -11.71
N SER A 79 -5.68 16.69 -10.94
CA SER A 79 -5.95 17.06 -9.57
C SER A 79 -5.77 15.90 -8.62
N LEU A 80 -5.28 16.22 -7.43
CA LEU A 80 -5.04 15.25 -6.38
C LEU A 80 -6.34 14.92 -5.66
N VAL A 81 -6.55 13.63 -5.45
CA VAL A 81 -7.56 13.07 -4.56
C VAL A 81 -6.87 12.09 -3.61
N GLN A 82 -7.47 11.83 -2.46
CA GLN A 82 -7.07 10.73 -1.61
C GLN A 82 -7.50 9.42 -2.28
N GLY A 83 -6.50 8.61 -2.64
CA GLY A 83 -6.69 7.36 -3.36
C GLY A 83 -6.54 6.11 -2.48
N LEU A 84 -6.00 5.05 -3.08
CA LEU A 84 -5.79 3.76 -2.40
C LEU A 84 -4.87 3.93 -1.19
N LYS A 85 -5.22 3.31 -0.06
CA LYS A 85 -4.46 3.35 1.21
C LYS A 85 -4.21 4.76 1.76
N GLY A 86 -4.92 5.78 1.26
CA GLY A 86 -4.74 7.17 1.64
C GLY A 86 -3.65 7.92 0.86
N ASP A 87 -3.01 7.28 -0.11
CA ASP A 87 -2.00 7.93 -0.94
C ASP A 87 -2.63 9.00 -1.84
N PRO A 88 -1.94 10.12 -2.10
CA PRO A 88 -2.40 11.11 -3.06
C PRO A 88 -2.32 10.53 -4.49
N THR A 89 -3.46 10.47 -5.16
CA THR A 89 -3.59 9.99 -6.55
C THR A 89 -4.10 11.10 -7.43
N TYR A 90 -3.48 11.29 -8.59
CA TYR A 90 -3.99 12.17 -9.63
C TYR A 90 -5.13 11.53 -10.39
N ILE A 91 -6.22 12.27 -10.54
CA ILE A 91 -7.26 12.02 -11.53
C ILE A 91 -6.99 12.91 -12.74
N VAL A 92 -7.02 12.32 -13.93
CA VAL A 92 -6.82 13.02 -15.20
C VAL A 92 -8.18 13.26 -15.83
N VAL A 93 -8.48 14.51 -16.19
CA VAL A 93 -9.70 14.86 -16.92
C VAL A 93 -9.42 14.76 -18.42
N GLU A 94 -10.01 13.80 -19.12
CA GLU A 94 -9.79 13.60 -20.55
C GLU A 94 -10.73 14.45 -21.41
N SER A 95 -11.97 14.62 -20.97
CA SER A 95 -12.98 15.42 -21.65
C SER A 95 -13.87 16.13 -20.63
N LYS A 96 -14.79 16.97 -21.09
CA LYS A 96 -15.77 17.62 -20.20
C LYS A 96 -16.76 16.63 -19.56
N GLU A 97 -16.81 15.40 -20.06
CA GLU A 97 -17.80 14.40 -19.69
C GLU A 97 -17.15 13.15 -19.09
N ALA A 98 -15.82 13.01 -19.19
CA ALA A 98 -15.11 11.80 -18.78
C ALA A 98 -13.74 12.09 -18.15
N ILE A 99 -13.45 11.30 -17.12
CA ILE A 99 -12.11 11.13 -16.56
C ILE A 99 -11.41 9.96 -17.25
N ALA A 100 -10.07 9.93 -17.19
CA ALA A 100 -9.30 8.77 -17.63
C ALA A 100 -9.67 7.52 -16.82
N ASP A 101 -9.51 6.35 -17.43
CA ASP A 101 -9.72 5.04 -16.81
C ASP A 101 -8.61 4.63 -15.83
N TYR A 102 -7.59 5.47 -15.67
CA TYR A 102 -6.50 5.30 -14.71
C TYR A 102 -6.27 6.55 -13.86
N GLY A 103 -5.84 6.32 -12.62
CA GLY A 103 -5.28 7.32 -11.72
C GLY A 103 -3.77 7.09 -11.55
N ILE A 104 -3.02 8.17 -11.39
CA ILE A 104 -1.56 8.14 -11.24
C ILE A 104 -1.21 8.43 -9.78
N ASN A 105 -0.56 7.50 -9.07
CA ASN A 105 -0.10 7.76 -7.71
C ASN A 105 0.97 8.88 -7.73
N ALA A 106 0.80 9.91 -6.91
CA ALA A 106 1.65 11.09 -6.91
C ALA A 106 2.92 10.92 -6.06
N ILE A 107 3.09 9.80 -5.36
CA ILE A 107 4.25 9.52 -4.50
C ILE A 107 5.46 9.20 -5.37
N CYS A 108 6.50 10.02 -5.23
CA CYS A 108 7.76 9.84 -5.94
C CYS A 108 8.40 8.51 -5.54
N THR A 109 8.69 7.68 -6.54
CA THR A 109 9.36 6.38 -6.39
C THR A 109 10.83 6.46 -5.94
N HIS A 110 11.39 7.66 -5.79
CA HIS A 110 12.71 7.85 -5.20
C HIS A 110 12.67 7.73 -3.68
N LEU A 111 11.96 8.64 -2.99
CA LEU A 111 11.93 8.74 -1.52
C LEU A 111 10.56 9.18 -0.96
N GLY A 112 9.52 9.25 -1.78
CA GLY A 112 8.14 9.47 -1.30
C GLY A 112 7.59 10.90 -1.32
N CYS A 113 8.32 11.89 -1.85
CA CYS A 113 7.75 13.24 -2.04
C CYS A 113 6.55 13.22 -2.99
N VAL A 114 5.53 14.05 -2.75
CA VAL A 114 4.42 14.23 -3.71
C VAL A 114 4.94 15.00 -4.93
N VAL A 115 4.73 14.46 -6.13
CA VAL A 115 5.22 15.03 -7.39
C VAL A 115 4.16 15.93 -8.03
N PRO A 116 4.37 17.26 -8.13
CA PRO A 116 3.44 18.16 -8.79
C PRO A 116 3.45 17.99 -10.31
N TRP A 117 2.30 18.20 -10.94
CA TRP A 117 2.18 18.34 -12.39
C TRP A 117 2.69 19.70 -12.85
N ASN A 118 3.61 19.72 -13.83
CA ASN A 118 4.03 20.94 -14.51
C ASN A 118 3.31 21.07 -15.85
N VAL A 119 2.34 21.98 -15.90
CA VAL A 119 1.52 22.25 -17.10
C VAL A 119 2.36 22.80 -18.26
N ALA A 120 3.39 23.62 -17.97
CA ALA A 120 4.17 24.28 -19.01
C ALA A 120 5.01 23.30 -19.84
N GLU A 121 5.50 22.23 -19.23
CA GLU A 121 6.34 21.23 -19.90
C GLU A 121 5.66 19.86 -20.06
N ASN A 122 4.37 19.74 -19.73
CA ASN A 122 3.57 18.51 -19.79
C ASN A 122 4.24 17.29 -19.14
N LYS A 123 4.77 17.47 -17.94
CA LYS A 123 5.42 16.40 -17.16
C LYS A 123 5.31 16.62 -15.67
N PHE A 124 5.38 15.54 -14.90
CA PHE A 124 5.53 15.63 -13.45
C PHE A 124 6.99 15.91 -13.10
N LYS A 125 7.24 16.92 -12.25
CA LYS A 125 8.60 17.30 -11.84
C LYS A 125 8.68 17.30 -10.32
N CYS A 126 9.43 16.34 -9.77
CA CYS A 126 9.61 16.22 -8.34
C CYS A 126 10.50 17.37 -7.83
N PRO A 127 10.03 18.21 -6.90
CA PRO A 127 10.79 19.35 -6.40
C PRO A 127 11.96 18.94 -5.52
N CYS A 128 11.94 17.72 -4.96
CA CYS A 128 12.95 17.25 -4.02
C CYS A 128 14.31 16.99 -4.70
N HIS A 129 14.33 16.18 -5.76
CA HIS A 129 15.57 15.77 -6.43
C HIS A 129 15.49 15.82 -7.97
N GLY A 130 14.44 16.43 -8.52
CA GLY A 130 14.31 16.65 -9.96
C GLY A 130 13.97 15.43 -10.80
N SER A 131 13.42 14.36 -10.19
CA SER A 131 12.81 13.25 -10.94
C SER A 131 11.71 13.77 -11.86
N GLN A 132 11.70 13.31 -13.10
CA GLN A 132 10.73 13.71 -14.12
C GLN A 132 9.99 12.49 -14.63
N TYR A 133 8.67 12.63 -14.72
CA TYR A 133 7.78 11.61 -15.27
C TYR A 133 6.93 12.19 -16.38
N ASP A 134 6.63 11.40 -17.41
CA ASP A 134 5.81 11.84 -18.53
C ASP A 134 4.34 12.07 -18.14
N ALA A 135 3.51 12.45 -19.10
CA ALA A 135 2.08 12.69 -18.92
C ALA A 135 1.30 11.52 -18.30
N THR A 136 1.81 10.28 -18.43
CA THR A 136 1.24 9.02 -17.94
C THR A 136 1.90 8.54 -16.63
N GLY A 137 2.92 9.25 -16.14
CA GLY A 137 3.67 8.89 -14.94
C GLY A 137 4.85 7.95 -15.17
N LYS A 138 5.25 7.69 -16.43
CA LYS A 138 6.46 6.92 -16.74
C LYS A 138 7.70 7.74 -16.43
N VAL A 139 8.69 7.15 -15.77
CA VAL A 139 9.94 7.86 -15.46
C VAL A 139 10.72 8.19 -16.74
N ILE A 140 11.16 9.45 -16.87
CA ILE A 140 11.99 9.94 -17.99
C ILE A 140 13.39 10.32 -17.51
N ARG A 141 13.50 10.93 -16.32
CA ARG A 141 14.77 11.49 -15.82
C ARG A 141 14.85 11.50 -14.30
N GLY A 142 16.07 11.62 -13.79
CA GLY A 142 16.36 11.85 -12.38
C GLY A 142 16.59 10.54 -11.61
N PRO A 143 16.72 10.61 -10.27
CA PRO A 143 17.11 9.46 -9.45
C PRO A 143 15.98 8.46 -9.20
N ALA A 144 14.75 8.73 -9.65
CA ALA A 144 13.64 7.81 -9.50
C ALA A 144 13.91 6.48 -10.25
N PRO A 145 13.91 5.32 -9.58
CA PRO A 145 14.23 4.04 -10.22
C PRO A 145 13.07 3.44 -11.01
N LYS A 146 11.84 3.90 -10.77
CA LYS A 146 10.59 3.30 -11.31
C LYS A 146 9.56 4.36 -11.69
N SER A 147 8.65 4.01 -12.59
CA SER A 147 7.48 4.82 -12.96
C SER A 147 6.45 4.90 -11.83
N LEU A 148 5.65 5.96 -11.79
CA LEU A 148 4.60 6.15 -10.79
C LEU A 148 3.56 5.02 -10.88
N PRO A 149 3.12 4.44 -9.75
CA PRO A 149 2.07 3.41 -9.73
C PRO A 149 0.76 3.90 -10.34
N LEU A 150 0.00 2.97 -10.89
CA LEU A 150 -1.34 3.23 -11.43
C LEU A 150 -2.41 2.57 -10.57
N ALA A 151 -3.60 3.13 -10.61
CA ALA A 151 -4.84 2.52 -10.13
C ALA A 151 -5.89 2.64 -11.23
N HIS A 152 -6.81 1.69 -11.36
CA HIS A 152 -7.96 1.90 -12.24
C HIS A 152 -8.89 2.93 -11.62
N ALA A 153 -9.37 3.86 -12.42
CA ALA A 153 -10.40 4.81 -12.05
C ALA A 153 -11.70 4.44 -12.77
N LYS A 154 -12.73 4.10 -11.99
CA LYS A 154 -14.07 3.79 -12.50
C LYS A 154 -15.06 4.77 -11.90
N VAL A 155 -16.02 5.20 -12.70
CA VAL A 155 -17.15 5.99 -12.21
C VAL A 155 -18.28 5.05 -11.83
N ALA A 156 -18.73 5.11 -10.57
CA ALA A 156 -19.86 4.34 -10.06
C ALA A 156 -20.69 5.23 -9.14
N ASP A 157 -22.01 5.31 -9.37
CA ASP A 157 -22.94 6.12 -8.56
C ASP A 157 -22.49 7.58 -8.35
N ASP A 158 -22.03 8.23 -9.44
CA ASP A 158 -21.44 9.60 -9.44
C ASP A 158 -20.18 9.75 -8.56
N LYS A 159 -19.55 8.66 -8.15
CA LYS A 159 -18.30 8.67 -7.38
C LYS A 159 -17.15 8.08 -8.17
N ILE A 160 -15.94 8.55 -7.87
CA ILE A 160 -14.70 7.97 -8.40
C ILE A 160 -14.29 6.78 -7.51
N LEU A 161 -14.27 5.59 -8.10
CA LEU A 161 -13.85 4.35 -7.46
C LEU A 161 -12.48 3.96 -7.98
N LEU A 162 -11.52 3.82 -7.06
CA LEU A 162 -10.16 3.42 -7.37
C LEU A 162 -9.94 1.95 -7.00
N THR A 163 -9.47 1.15 -7.95
CA THR A 163 -9.07 -0.25 -7.70
C THR A 163 -7.60 -0.48 -8.01
N PRO A 164 -6.92 -1.42 -7.33
CA PRO A 164 -5.53 -1.76 -7.64
C PRO A 164 -5.36 -2.16 -9.10
N TRP A 165 -4.30 -1.66 -9.73
CA TRP A 165 -3.89 -2.10 -11.07
C TRP A 165 -2.98 -3.32 -10.94
N THR A 166 -3.44 -4.48 -11.41
CA THR A 166 -2.69 -5.75 -11.33
C THR A 166 -2.30 -6.32 -12.69
N GLU A 167 -2.80 -5.73 -13.78
CA GLU A 167 -2.44 -6.13 -15.13
C GLU A 167 -1.13 -5.47 -15.60
N THR A 168 -0.72 -5.77 -16.84
CA THR A 168 0.48 -5.22 -17.46
C THR A 168 0.44 -3.69 -17.49
N ASP A 169 1.57 -3.04 -17.21
CA ASP A 169 1.66 -1.58 -17.31
C ASP A 169 1.73 -1.17 -18.78
N PHE A 170 0.67 -0.54 -19.29
CA PHE A 170 0.58 -0.12 -20.69
C PHE A 170 1.68 0.84 -21.15
N ARG A 171 2.38 1.51 -20.22
CA ARG A 171 3.43 2.51 -20.52
C ARG A 171 4.80 1.87 -20.77
N THR A 172 5.01 0.68 -20.22
CA THR A 172 6.29 -0.05 -20.29
C THR A 172 6.17 -1.37 -21.03
N GLY A 173 4.99 -2.00 -21.02
CA GLY A 173 4.77 -3.35 -21.53
C GLY A 173 5.19 -4.44 -20.53
N ASP A 174 5.70 -4.07 -19.37
CA ASP A 174 6.15 -4.98 -18.32
C ASP A 174 5.07 -5.21 -17.25
N ALA A 175 5.28 -6.21 -16.40
CA ALA A 175 4.43 -6.42 -15.23
C ALA A 175 4.48 -5.22 -14.27
N ALA A 176 3.32 -4.87 -13.68
CA ALA A 176 3.21 -3.81 -12.69
C ALA A 176 4.09 -4.11 -11.46
N TRP A 177 5.07 -3.24 -11.19
CA TRP A 177 6.05 -3.47 -10.11
C TRP A 177 5.51 -3.24 -8.70
N TRP A 178 4.34 -2.61 -8.58
CA TRP A 178 3.68 -2.22 -7.32
C TRP A 178 2.61 -3.21 -6.86
N ALA A 179 2.31 -4.22 -7.69
CA ALA A 179 1.29 -5.23 -7.41
C ALA A 179 1.72 -6.18 -6.29
#